data_AF-A0A7M3Z8D7-F1
#
_entry.id   AF-A0A7M3Z8D7-F1
#
_cell.length_a   1.000
_cell.length_b   1.000
_cell.length_c   1.000
_cell.angle_alpha   90.00
_cell.angle_beta   90.00
_cell.angle_gamma   90.00
#
_symmetry.space_group_name_H-M   'P 1'
#
loop_
_entity.id
_entity.type
_entity.pdbx_description
1 polymer ?
#
loop_
_entity_poly.entity_id
_entity_poly.type
_entity_poly.pdbx_seq_one_letter_code
_entity_poly.pdbx_strand_id
1 'polypeptide(L)' 'MEYSRKRVLAKTLLWRVIATLTGAVIAAGLNPDAAVETAGWFIIIEFPLKMAFYYMHERGWEMVSWGHIQESTPE' A
#
# COMPACT_ATOMS: atom_id res chain seq x y z
N MET A 1 -12.66 15.83 -16.72
CA MET A 1 -12.33 16.38 -15.38
C MET A 1 -10.82 16.31 -15.21
N GLU A 2 -10.14 17.46 -15.22
CA GLU A 2 -8.68 17.52 -15.03
C GLU A 2 -8.35 17.26 -13.55
N TYR A 3 -7.64 16.16 -13.26
CA TYR A 3 -7.20 15.87 -11.91
C TYR A 3 -5.97 16.73 -11.57
N SER A 4 -6.17 17.78 -10.78
CA SER A 4 -5.05 18.57 -10.26
C SER A 4 -4.07 17.68 -9.48
N ARG A 5 -2.77 17.77 -9.80
CA ARG A 5 -1.68 17.05 -9.11
C ARG A 5 -1.78 17.16 -7.59
N LYS A 6 -2.15 18.34 -7.07
CA LYS A 6 -2.34 18.59 -5.63
C LYS A 6 -3.46 17.72 -5.04
N ARG A 7 -4.57 17.56 -5.76
CA ARG A 7 -5.72 16.74 -5.34
C ARG A 7 -5.37 15.26 -5.31
N VAL A 8 -4.60 14.78 -6.30
CA VAL A 8 -4.14 13.38 -6.34
C VAL A 8 -3.22 13.09 -5.17
N LEU A 9 -2.23 13.95 -4.92
CA LEU A 9 -1.33 13.80 -3.77
C LEU A 9 -2.09 13.82 -2.43
N ALA A 10 -3.04 14.75 -2.27
CA ALA A 10 -3.87 14.82 -1.07
C ALA A 10 -4.70 13.55 -0.88
N LYS A 11 -5.32 13.03 -1.96
CA LYS A 11 -6.07 11.77 -1.91
C LYS A 11 -5.19 10.58 -1.56
N THR A 12 -4.02 10.46 -2.17
CA THR A 12 -3.07 9.37 -1.90
C THR A 12 -2.58 9.40 -0.46
N LEU A 13 -2.26 10.60 0.07
CA LEU A 13 -1.85 10.75 1.46
C LEU A 13 -3.00 10.40 2.41
N LEU A 14 -4.20 10.92 2.16
CA LEU A 14 -5.38 10.65 2.96
C LEU A 14 -5.69 9.15 3.01
N TRP A 15 -5.62 8.48 1.86
CA TRP A 15 -5.81 7.04 1.78
C TRP A 15 -4.78 6.27 2.60
N ARG A 16 -3.51 6.66 2.55
CA ARG A 16 -2.43 6.04 3.35
C ARG A 16 -2.67 6.22 4.85
N VAL A 17 -3.05 7.41 5.29
CA VAL A 17 -3.37 7.68 6.70
C VAL A 17 -4.55 6.83 7.16
N ILE A 18 -5.64 6.76 6.39
CA ILE A 18 -6.80 5.93 6.72
C ILE A 18 -6.41 4.45 6.85
N ALA A 19 -5.63 3.93 5.89
CA ALA A 19 -5.19 2.54 5.90
C ALA A 19 -4.30 2.21 7.12
N THR A 20 -3.34 3.07 7.44
CA THR A 20 -2.46 2.93 8.61
C THR A 20 -3.26 2.95 9.91
N LEU A 21 -4.14 3.93 10.09
CA LEU A 21 -4.97 4.05 11.29
C LEU A 21 -5.90 2.84 11.46
N THR A 22 -6.51 2.38 10.38
CA THR A 22 -7.39 1.20 10.42
C THR A 22 -6.62 -0.04 10.87
N GLY A 23 -5.43 -0.28 10.32
CA GLY A 23 -4.58 -1.40 10.73
C GLY A 23 -4.11 -1.30 12.17
N ALA A 24 -3.73 -0.09 12.62
CA ALA A 24 -3.31 0.15 13.99
C ALA A 24 -4.44 -0.10 15.00
N VAL A 25 -5.67 0.31 14.68
CA VAL A 25 -6.86 0.05 15.52
C VAL A 25 -7.14 -1.46 15.61
N ILE A 26 -7.03 -2.18 14.49
CA ILE A 26 -7.19 -3.65 14.50
C ILE A 26 -6.11 -4.28 15.39
N ALA A 27 -4.85 -3.89 15.21
CA ALA A 27 -3.74 -4.42 15.99
C ALA A 27 -3.90 -4.14 17.51
N ALA A 28 -4.34 -2.94 17.86
CA ALA A 28 -4.66 -2.56 19.24
C ALA A 28 -5.81 -3.41 19.81
N GLY A 29 -6.87 -3.63 19.04
CA GLY A 29 -8.03 -4.42 19.46
C GLY A 29 -7.71 -5.90 19.66
N LEU A 30 -6.71 -6.44 18.95
CA LEU A 30 -6.24 -7.82 19.10
C LEU A 30 -5.36 -8.02 20.35
N ASN A 31 -4.79 -6.95 20.90
CA ASN A 31 -3.96 -7.01 22.11
C ASN A 31 -4.34 -5.90 23.10
N PRO A 32 -5.47 -6.02 23.82
CA PRO A 32 -6.01 -4.95 24.66
C PRO A 32 -5.07 -4.52 25.78
N ASP A 33 -4.35 -5.47 26.40
CA ASP A 33 -3.44 -5.20 27.53
C ASP A 33 -2.21 -4.39 27.12
N ALA A 34 -1.83 -4.43 25.84
CA ALA A 34 -0.72 -3.69 25.26
C ALA A 34 -1.14 -2.89 24.02
N ALA A 35 -2.37 -2.36 24.02
CA ALA A 35 -3.01 -1.77 22.84
C ALA A 35 -2.19 -0.62 22.23
N VAL A 36 -1.69 0.29 23.06
CA VAL A 36 -0.91 1.46 22.63
C VAL A 36 0.44 1.05 22.07
N GLU A 37 1.14 0.14 22.75
CA GLU A 37 2.44 -0.38 22.31
C GLU A 37 2.31 -1.13 20.98
N THR A 38 1.32 -2.02 20.88
CA THR A 38 1.04 -2.82 19.68
C THR A 38 0.70 -1.93 18.49
N ALA A 39 -0.16 -0.92 18.68
CA ALA A 39 -0.47 0.07 17.64
C ALA A 39 0.76 0.88 17.21
N GLY A 40 1.59 1.30 18.17
CA GLY A 40 2.82 2.05 17.89
C GLY A 40 3.81 1.25 17.04
N TRP A 41 4.07 0.00 17.43
CA TRP A 41 4.91 -0.91 16.65
C TRP A 41 4.31 -1.21 15.27
N PHE A 42 2.99 -1.40 15.19
CA PHE A 42 2.31 -1.62 13.91
C PHE A 42 2.59 -0.46 12.94
N ILE A 43 2.37 0.79 13.35
CA ILE A 43 2.57 1.97 12.48
C ILE A 43 4.01 2.06 11.98
N ILE A 44 4.99 1.77 12.84
CA ILE A 44 6.42 1.85 12.48
C ILE A 44 6.82 0.75 11.50
N ILE A 45 6.32 -0.48 11.70
CA ILE A 45 6.69 -1.65 10.88
C ILE A 45 5.91 -1.68 9.56
N GLU A 46 4.65 -1.28 9.58
CA GLU A 46 3.73 -1.33 8.44
C GLU A 46 4.26 -0.57 7.22
N PHE A 47 4.79 0.64 7.42
CA PHE A 47 5.25 1.48 6.33
C PHE A 47 6.42 0.87 5.51
N PRO A 48 7.57 0.49 6.12
CA PRO A 48 8.65 -0.16 5.39
C PRO A 48 8.23 -1.53 4.84
N LEU A 49 7.39 -2.29 5.56
CA LEU A 49 6.92 -3.59 5.11
C LEU A 49 6.07 -3.50 3.84
N LYS A 50 5.19 -2.49 3.74
CA LYS A 50 4.43 -2.22 2.52
C LYS A 50 5.33 -1.88 1.33
N MET A 51 6.43 -1.16 1.56
CA MET A 51 7.39 -0.86 0.49
C MET A 51 8.13 -2.11 0.02
N ALA A 52 8.58 -2.96 0.96
CA ALA A 52 9.20 -4.24 0.65
C ALA A 52 8.25 -5.15 -0.14
N PHE A 53 7.01 -5.31 0.31
CA PHE A 53 6.02 -6.12 -0.40
C PHE A 53 5.62 -5.53 -1.75
N TYR A 54 5.50 -4.20 -1.88
CA TYR A 54 5.25 -3.57 -3.18
C TYR A 54 6.36 -3.90 -4.17
N TYR A 55 7.63 -3.75 -3.76
CA TYR A 55 8.75 -4.09 -4.62
C TYR A 55 8.75 -5.58 -5.01
N MET A 56 8.53 -6.48 -4.06
CA MET A 56 8.45 -7.92 -4.33
C MET A 56 7.27 -8.27 -5.25
N HIS A 57 6.13 -7.58 -5.10
CA HIS A 57 4.96 -7.73 -5.95
C HIS A 57 5.28 -7.34 -7.39
N GLU A 58 5.85 -6.15 -7.60
CA GLU A 58 6.26 -5.69 -8.95
C GLU A 58 7.25 -6.66 -9.58
N ARG A 59 8.27 -7.09 -8.82
CA ARG A 59 9.28 -8.04 -9.30
C ARG A 59 8.68 -9.40 -9.64
N GLY A 60 7.73 -9.87 -8.85
CA GLY A 60 6.96 -11.08 -9.12
C GLY A 60 6.10 -10.94 -10.38
N TRP A 61 5.48 -9.78 -10.56
CA TRP A 61 4.62 -9.50 -11.70
C TRP A 61 5.40 -9.40 -13.01
N GLU A 62 6.63 -8.86 -12.99
CA GLU A 62 7.54 -8.88 -14.14
C GLU A 62 7.85 -10.29 -14.67
N MET A 63 7.79 -11.31 -13.81
CA MET A 63 8.03 -12.71 -14.20
C MET A 63 6.79 -13.36 -14.84
N VAL A 64 5.63 -12.72 -14.78
CA VAL A 64 4.35 -13.25 -15.27
C VAL A 64 4.02 -12.56 -16.61
N SER A 65 4.01 -13.32 -17.71
CA SER A 65 3.67 -12.79 -19.06
C SER A 65 2.19 -12.48 -19.29
N TRP A 66 1.38 -12.50 -18.23
CA TRP A 66 -0.07 -12.39 -18.32
C TRP A 66 -0.48 -10.96 -18.71
N GLY A 67 -1.20 -10.81 -19.81
CA GLY A 67 -1.71 -9.52 -20.28
C GLY A 67 -0.73 -8.72 -21.15
N HIS A 68 0.40 -9.30 -21.57
CA HIS A 68 1.20 -8.72 -22.65
C HIS A 68 0.42 -8.83 -23.97
N ILE A 69 -0.27 -7.76 -24.36
CA ILE A 69 -0.78 -7.64 -25.73
C ILE A 69 0.42 -7.32 -26.60
N GLN A 70 0.98 -8.34 -27.25
CA GLN A 70 1.94 -8.14 -28.32
C GLN A 70 1.17 -7.46 -29.46
N GLU A 71 1.32 -6.14 -29.61
CA GLU A 71 0.79 -5.46 -30.78
C GLU A 71 1.48 -6.08 -31.99
N SER A 72 0.73 -6.82 -32.82
CA SER A 72 1.25 -7.36 -34.06
C SER A 72 1.61 -6.17 -34.94
N THR A 73 2.90 -5.92 -35.13
CA THR A 73 3.42 -4.94 -36.09
C THR A 73 2.70 -5.19 -37.43
N PRO A 74 1.94 -4.22 -37.98
CA PRO A 74 1.45 -4.34 -39.33
C PRO A 74 2.65 -4.19 -40.27
N GLU A 75 2.94 -5.25 -41.02
CA GLU A 75 3.87 -5.19 -42.16
C GLU A 75 3.39 -4.22 -43.24
#